data_AF-A0A2U2DWG9-F1
#
_entry.id   AF-A0A2U2DWG9-F1
#
_cell.length_a   1.000
_cell.length_b   1.000
_cell.length_c   1.000
_cell.angle_alpha   90.00
_cell.angle_beta   90.00
_cell.angle_gamma   90.00
#
_symmetry.space_group_name_H-M   'P 1'
#
loop_
_entity.id
_entity.type
_entity.pdbx_description
1 polymer ?
#
loop_
_entity_poly.entity_id
_entity_poly.type
_entity_poly.pdbx_seq_one_letter_code
_entity_poly.pdbx_strand_id
1 'polypeptide(L)'
;MQFGARDIILVGFDASISSGLHWHGAHLDGLGNPHEGTVEYWRQCLDDAAMDLDRIGCRIINCSQSSALRAYPKMDLAAAFEHLKKSKAQ
;
A
#
# COMPACT_ATOMS: atom_id res chain seq x y z
N MET A 1 -2.84 3.26 -14.20
CA MET A 1 -2.68 1.80 -14.05
C MET A 1 -2.30 1.17 -15.40
N GLN A 2 -1.09 0.60 -15.52
CA GLN A 2 -0.55 0.17 -16.81
C GLN A 2 -1.10 -1.18 -17.31
N PHE A 3 -1.33 -2.14 -16.41
CA PHE A 3 -1.64 -3.54 -16.78
C PHE A 3 -3.08 -3.97 -16.45
N GLY A 4 -3.97 -3.02 -16.13
CA GLY A 4 -5.40 -3.31 -15.96
C GLY A 4 -5.80 -4.04 -14.68
N ALA A 5 -4.90 -4.21 -13.69
CA ALA A 5 -5.29 -4.70 -12.37
C ALA A 5 -6.36 -3.78 -11.74
N ARG A 6 -7.45 -4.37 -11.25
CA ARG A 6 -8.61 -3.65 -10.66
C ARG A 6 -8.80 -3.89 -9.17
N ASP A 7 -8.21 -4.95 -8.66
CA ASP A 7 -8.25 -5.33 -7.25
C ASP A 7 -6.82 -5.52 -6.77
N ILE A 8 -6.38 -4.70 -5.82
CA ILE A 8 -5.04 -4.77 -5.24
C ILE A 8 -5.17 -4.90 -3.72
N ILE A 9 -4.53 -5.91 -3.15
CA ILE A 9 -4.36 -6.04 -1.71
C ILE A 9 -2.91 -5.74 -1.37
N LEU A 10 -2.68 -4.79 -0.47
CA LEU A 10 -1.34 -4.45 0.03
C LEU A 10 -1.02 -5.24 1.29
N VAL A 11 0.06 -6.01 1.28
CA VAL A 11 0.55 -6.81 2.41
C VAL A 11 2.04 -6.54 2.63
N GLY A 12 2.45 -6.33 3.88
CA GLY A 12 3.83 -6.01 4.23
C GLY A 12 4.30 -4.66 3.68
N PHE A 13 3.38 -3.72 3.46
CA PHE A 13 3.69 -2.40 2.92
C PHE A 13 3.45 -1.32 3.98
N ASP A 14 4.52 -0.82 4.60
CA ASP A 14 4.42 0.08 5.73
C ASP A 14 4.33 1.56 5.34
N ALA A 15 4.89 1.97 4.20
CA ALA A 15 5.08 3.38 3.83
C ALA A 15 5.69 4.24 4.95
N SER A 16 6.54 3.63 5.79
CA SER A 16 7.13 4.21 6.99
C SER A 16 8.44 3.49 7.31
N ILE A 17 9.33 4.15 8.05
CA ILE A 17 10.52 3.53 8.66
C ILE A 17 10.42 3.42 10.19
N SER A 18 9.23 3.66 10.77
CA SER A 18 9.02 3.68 12.23
C SER A 18 9.31 2.35 12.91
N SER A 19 9.28 1.25 12.16
CA SER A 19 9.53 -0.11 12.65
C SER A 19 10.84 -0.70 12.08
N GLY A 20 11.71 0.14 11.53
CA GLY A 20 12.94 -0.25 10.83
C GLY A 20 12.97 0.22 9.38
N LEU A 21 14.15 0.19 8.75
CA LEU A 21 14.35 0.68 7.38
C LEU A 21 13.74 -0.26 6.33
N HIS A 22 14.07 -1.54 6.44
CA HIS A 22 13.60 -2.63 5.59
C HIS A 22 13.42 -3.88 6.45
N TRP A 23 12.66 -4.86 5.97
CA TRP A 23 12.54 -6.17 6.64
C TRP A 23 13.90 -6.89 6.77
N HIS A 24 14.86 -6.61 5.88
CA HIS A 24 16.23 -7.14 5.92
C HIS A 24 17.25 -6.18 6.56
N GLY A 25 16.81 -5.07 7.16
CA GLY A 25 17.71 -4.04 7.69
C GLY A 25 18.32 -3.15 6.60
N ALA A 26 19.32 -2.34 6.98
CA ALA A 26 19.94 -1.40 6.06
C ALA A 26 20.64 -2.10 4.90
N HIS A 27 20.59 -1.49 3.72
CA HIS A 27 21.47 -1.87 2.62
C HIS A 27 22.95 -1.64 2.99
N LEU A 28 23.83 -2.45 2.39
CA LEU A 28 25.27 -2.23 2.42
C LEU A 28 25.67 -0.99 1.61
N ASP A 29 26.91 -0.54 1.79
CA ASP A 29 27.45 0.64 1.12
C ASP A 29 27.27 0.59 -0.41
N GLY A 30 26.90 1.74 -0.99
CA GLY A 30 26.64 1.90 -2.42
C GLY A 30 25.14 1.89 -2.81
N LEU A 31 24.24 1.59 -1.87
CA LEU A 31 22.79 1.68 -2.06
C LEU A 31 22.16 2.63 -1.03
N GLY A 32 21.18 3.41 -1.48
CA GLY A 32 20.45 4.34 -0.62
C GLY A 32 19.45 3.61 0.27
N ASN A 33 19.41 3.98 1.55
CA ASN A 33 18.32 3.62 2.45
C ASN A 33 17.26 4.73 2.46
N PRO A 34 15.98 4.42 2.69
CA PRO A 34 14.96 5.43 2.87
C PRO A 34 15.23 6.24 4.14
N HIS A 35 14.87 7.51 4.12
CA HIS A 35 14.84 8.37 5.30
C HIS A 35 13.44 8.99 5.45
N GLU A 36 13.17 9.63 6.59
CA GLU A 36 11.83 10.14 6.93
C GLU A 36 11.20 11.00 5.83
N GLY A 37 11.93 11.99 5.31
CA GLY A 37 11.42 12.85 4.24
C GLY A 37 11.04 12.09 2.96
N THR A 38 11.77 11.03 2.61
CA THR A 38 11.49 10.22 1.42
C THR A 38 10.24 9.36 1.62
N VAL A 39 10.10 8.69 2.77
CA VAL A 39 8.91 7.87 3.03
C VAL A 39 7.65 8.70 3.19
N GLU A 40 7.76 9.90 3.79
CA GLU A 40 6.63 10.82 3.89
C GLU A 40 6.18 11.33 2.52
N TYR A 41 7.14 11.68 1.64
CA TYR A 41 6.83 12.04 0.26
C TYR A 41 6.14 10.88 -0.48
N TRP A 42 6.66 9.66 -0.38
CA TRP A 42 6.04 8.49 -1.00
C TRP A 42 4.64 8.22 -0.46
N ARG A 43 4.44 8.28 0.87
CA ARG A 43 3.13 8.14 1.50
C ARG A 43 2.16 9.16 0.94
N GLN A 44 2.56 10.42 0.84
CA GLN A 44 1.72 11.50 0.31
C GLN A 44 1.33 11.25 -1.15
N CYS A 45 2.29 10.94 -2.03
CA CYS A 45 2.01 10.65 -3.44
C CYS A 45 1.06 9.45 -3.60
N LEU A 46 1.23 8.40 -2.78
CA LEU A 46 0.36 7.23 -2.82
C LEU A 46 -1.03 7.56 -2.30
N ASP A 47 -1.17 8.32 -1.22
CA ASP A 47 -2.48 8.74 -0.71
C ASP A 47 -3.21 9.66 -1.70
N ASP A 48 -2.50 10.59 -2.35
CA ASP A 48 -3.07 11.51 -3.34
C ASP A 48 -3.58 10.79 -4.60
N ALA A 49 -2.96 9.66 -4.96
CA ALA A 49 -3.40 8.85 -6.10
C ALA A 49 -4.72 8.10 -5.86
N ALA A 50 -5.18 7.96 -4.60
CA ALA A 50 -6.31 7.10 -4.26
C ALA A 50 -7.60 7.48 -5.00
N MET A 51 -7.89 8.78 -5.11
CA MET A 51 -9.09 9.26 -5.80
C MET A 51 -9.05 8.94 -7.30
N ASP A 52 -7.90 9.12 -7.95
CA ASP A 52 -7.78 8.83 -9.39
C ASP A 52 -7.80 7.32 -9.67
N LEU A 53 -7.27 6.52 -8.74
CA LEU A 53 -7.35 5.06 -8.81
C LEU A 53 -8.79 4.56 -8.65
N ASP A 54 -9.55 5.13 -7.71
CA ASP A 54 -10.97 4.82 -7.53
C ASP A 54 -11.81 5.21 -8.76
N ARG A 55 -11.57 6.40 -9.35
CA ARG A 55 -12.25 6.86 -10.57
C ARG A 55 -12.09 5.92 -11.76
N ILE A 56 -10.95 5.24 -11.87
CA ILE A 56 -10.73 4.25 -12.91
C ILE A 56 -11.17 2.83 -12.50
N GLY A 57 -11.84 2.68 -11.36
CA GLY A 57 -12.34 1.41 -10.85
C GLY A 57 -11.25 0.49 -10.32
N CYS A 58 -10.11 1.04 -9.86
CA CYS A 58 -9.06 0.29 -9.19
C CYS A 58 -9.27 0.33 -7.68
N ARG A 59 -9.78 -0.77 -7.12
CA ARG A 59 -9.95 -0.95 -5.68
C ARG A 59 -8.64 -1.39 -5.05
N ILE A 60 -8.23 -0.68 -4.01
CA ILE A 60 -7.03 -0.99 -3.23
C ILE A 60 -7.44 -1.18 -1.78
N ILE A 61 -7.07 -2.31 -1.18
CA ILE A 61 -7.30 -2.63 0.22
C ILE A 61 -5.95 -2.78 0.91
N ASN A 62 -5.77 -2.10 2.03
CA ASN A 62 -4.56 -2.17 2.81
C ASN A 62 -4.69 -3.23 3.92
N CYS A 63 -3.96 -4.33 3.80
CA CYS A 63 -3.91 -5.39 4.81
C CYS A 63 -2.67 -5.31 5.71
N SER A 64 -1.94 -4.20 5.66
CA SER A 64 -0.79 -3.92 6.54
C SER A 64 -1.25 -2.95 7.63
N GLN A 65 -1.57 -3.46 8.81
CA GLN A 65 -2.17 -2.64 9.89
C GLN A 65 -1.23 -1.53 10.35
N SER A 66 0.08 -1.78 10.37
CA SER A 66 1.15 -0.81 10.69
C SER A 66 1.37 0.26 9.62
N SER A 67 0.78 0.12 8.43
CA SER A 67 0.98 1.04 7.32
C SER A 67 0.62 2.47 7.66
N ALA A 68 1.47 3.41 7.26
CA ALA A 68 1.25 4.85 7.35
C ALA A 68 0.30 5.41 6.28
N LEU A 69 0.04 4.67 5.19
CA LEU A 69 -1.00 5.05 4.21
C LEU A 69 -2.36 5.28 4.87
N ARG A 70 -3.05 6.34 4.44
CA ARG A 70 -4.31 6.81 5.04
C ARG A 70 -5.50 6.76 4.10
N ALA A 71 -5.27 6.82 2.80
CA ALA A 71 -6.35 6.95 1.81
C ALA A 71 -7.00 5.61 1.41
N TYR A 72 -6.46 4.48 1.90
CA TYR A 72 -6.91 3.14 1.53
C TYR A 72 -7.57 2.43 2.72
N PRO A 73 -8.73 1.78 2.54
CA PRO A 73 -9.40 1.07 3.62
C PRO A 73 -8.52 -0.04 4.17
N LYS A 74 -8.42 -0.11 5.50
CA LYS A 74 -7.72 -1.19 6.19
C LYS A 74 -8.64 -2.36 6.46
N MET A 75 -8.18 -3.56 6.14
CA MET A 75 -8.90 -4.81 6.42
C MET A 75 -7.92 -5.91 6.77
N ASP A 76 -8.34 -6.89 7.56
CA ASP A 76 -7.59 -8.14 7.70
C ASP A 76 -7.53 -8.88 6.35
N LEU A 77 -6.41 -9.58 6.10
CA LEU A 77 -6.17 -10.23 4.82
C LEU A 77 -7.29 -11.20 4.42
N ALA A 78 -7.75 -12.04 5.36
CA ALA A 78 -8.85 -12.96 5.12
C ALA A 78 -10.17 -12.22 4.77
N ALA A 79 -10.45 -11.13 5.46
CA ALA A 79 -11.65 -10.32 5.20
C ALA A 79 -11.60 -9.64 3.83
N ALA A 80 -10.42 -9.16 3.41
CA ALA A 80 -10.22 -8.57 2.08
C ALA A 80 -10.50 -9.59 0.96
N PHE A 81 -10.03 -10.84 1.11
CA PHE A 81 -10.33 -11.91 0.15
C PHE A 81 -11.84 -12.18 0.04
N GLU A 82 -12.55 -12.27 1.17
CA GLU A 82 -14.00 -12.48 1.16
C GLU A 82 -14.76 -11.30 0.57
N HIS A 83 -14.31 -10.07 0.84
CA HIS A 83 -14.89 -8.85 0.27
C HIS A 83 -14.80 -8.85 -1.26
N LEU A 84 -13.61 -9.13 -1.81
CA LEU A 84 -13.37 -9.12 -3.26
C LEU A 84 -14.00 -10.31 -4.01
N LYS A 85 -14.21 -11.45 -3.35
CA LYS A 85 -14.98 -12.56 -3.94
C LYS A 85 -16.43 -12.17 -4.19
N LYS A 86 -17.07 -11.51 -3.21
CA LYS A 86 -18.47 -11.09 -3.30
C LYS A 86 -18.69 -10.06 -4.40
N SER A 87 -17.76 -9.13 -4.58
CA SER A 87 -17.88 -8.08 -5.61
C SER A 87 -17.76 -8.58 -7.05
N LYS A 88 -17.31 -9.83 -7.28
CA LYS A 88 -17.23 -10.45 -8.61
C LYS A 88 -18.42 -11.36 -8.93
N ALA A 89 -19.22 -11.72 -7.94
CA ALA A 89 -20.37 -12.60 -8.09
C ALA A 89 -21.68 -11.84 -8.40
N GLN A 90 -21.61 -10.52 -8.53
CA GLN A 90 -22.72 -9.59 -8.74
C GLN A 90 -22.49 -8.81 -10.03
#